data_AF-A0A950ART7-F1
#
_entry.id   AF-A0A950ART7-F1
#
_cell.length_a   1.000
_cell.length_b   1.000
_cell.length_c   1.000
_cell.angle_alpha   90.00
_cell.angle_beta   90.00
_cell.angle_gamma   90.00
#
_symmetry.space_group_name_H-M   'P 1'
#
loop_
_entity.id
_entity.type
_entity.pdbx_description
1 polymer ?
#
loop_
_entity_poly.entity_id
_entity_poly.type
_entity_poly.pdbx_seq_one_letter_code
_entity_poly.pdbx_strand_id
1 'polypeptide(L)'
;MDPHPQAPSVVAVVVASDPGEWLEQTLAALGAQDYPNLSVLVLDAGGSDGDLAGRIAPVLPDAYVRRVEGSPSYGRAANEALVAVDGAAFYLFSHDDAAPDPDAVRLLVEEALRSNAGIVGPKLVQWERPERLADVGLMVNKLGAGHSLIERGEMDQEQHDGVRDVYAVPGAFVLVRSDLFEALGGFDAEMSDHGGDIDLGWRAQVVGARVLVAPAARVRHLDVEELRSVTREDTPVVEARDRVRAILKNYSFFHLLRVVPQALIAALVDFVTGVFSGSRGRARAPVQAWAWNVRHFGELRPARRAVQHARLVPDSDVRRLQVSGTARRAAAGDLELGEREGALTRGGRTVADAFSVTAARQAVIVWATIALLLVVGSRHLFAGTFPSVGQLAAFPQRATVTLHNFVAGLRITGLGTDAPAPTAPGLLGLGGLVLAGAMGL
;
A
#
# COMPACT_ATOMS: atom_id res chain seq x y z
N MET A 1 33.60 36.29 17.97
CA MET A 1 33.20 34.86 17.92
C MET A 1 31.80 34.81 18.44
N ASP A 2 30.80 34.72 17.56
CA ASP A 2 29.40 34.58 17.99
C ASP A 2 29.21 33.21 18.65
N PRO A 3 28.74 33.15 19.92
CA PRO A 3 28.68 31.91 20.68
C PRO A 3 27.32 31.19 20.55
N HIS A 4 26.45 31.62 19.65
CA HIS A 4 25.20 30.90 19.39
C HIS A 4 25.50 29.76 18.41
N PRO A 5 25.21 28.49 18.76
CA PRO A 5 25.22 27.43 17.76
C PRO A 5 24.24 27.85 16.66
N GLN A 6 24.75 28.08 15.45
CA GLN A 6 23.92 28.45 14.31
C GLN A 6 22.86 27.36 14.13
N ALA A 7 21.58 27.77 14.05
CA ALA A 7 20.49 26.84 13.79
C ALA A 7 20.79 26.04 12.51
N PRO A 8 20.54 24.71 12.49
CA PRO A 8 20.80 23.89 11.30
C PRO A 8 20.15 24.47 10.04
N SER A 9 20.81 24.40 8.89
CA SER A 9 20.22 24.89 7.63
C SER A 9 19.04 24.02 7.20
N VAL A 10 17.92 24.67 6.87
CA VAL A 10 16.73 24.02 6.31
C VAL A 10 16.47 24.62 4.92
N VAL A 11 16.32 23.76 3.92
CA VAL A 11 15.87 24.17 2.60
C VAL A 11 14.47 23.62 2.37
N ALA A 12 13.47 24.52 2.32
CA ALA A 12 12.11 24.19 1.95
C ALA A 12 12.02 23.99 0.44
N VAL A 13 11.66 22.78 0.01
CA VAL A 13 11.49 22.39 -1.38
C VAL A 13 10.00 22.33 -1.66
N VAL A 14 9.47 23.39 -2.26
CA VAL A 14 8.06 23.50 -2.64
C VAL A 14 7.91 23.01 -4.08
N VAL A 15 7.14 21.95 -4.30
CA VAL A 15 6.83 21.48 -5.66
C VAL A 15 5.48 22.03 -6.09
N ALA A 16 5.48 22.89 -7.10
CA ALA A 16 4.28 23.49 -7.66
C ALA A 16 3.89 22.78 -8.95
N SER A 17 2.67 22.21 -8.99
CA SER A 17 2.14 21.45 -10.14
C SER A 17 0.72 21.91 -10.47
N ASP A 18 0.62 22.84 -11.42
CA ASP A 18 -0.61 23.58 -11.71
C ASP A 18 -1.21 24.23 -10.43
N PRO A 19 -0.47 25.14 -9.78
CA PRO A 19 -0.85 25.71 -8.49
C PRO A 19 -2.04 26.67 -8.61
N GLY A 20 -3.05 26.47 -7.76
CA GLY A 20 -4.23 27.33 -7.67
C GLY A 20 -3.99 28.61 -6.85
N GLU A 21 -5.08 29.23 -6.38
CA GLU A 21 -5.08 30.50 -5.62
C GLU A 21 -4.50 30.38 -4.20
N TRP A 22 -4.25 29.16 -3.73
CA TRP A 22 -3.70 28.87 -2.40
C TRP A 22 -2.17 29.03 -2.32
N LEU A 23 -1.47 29.02 -3.45
CA LEU A 23 -0.01 29.05 -3.50
C LEU A 23 0.55 30.28 -2.76
N GLU A 24 -0.01 31.46 -3.00
CA GLU A 24 0.42 32.70 -2.36
C GLU A 24 0.30 32.61 -0.84
N GLN A 25 -0.75 31.95 -0.33
CA GLN A 25 -0.92 31.75 1.10
C GLN A 25 0.10 30.75 1.66
N THR A 26 0.39 29.66 0.95
CA THR A 26 1.45 28.70 1.29
C THR A 26 2.82 29.38 1.36
N LEU A 27 3.18 30.17 0.35
CA LEU A 27 4.46 30.88 0.28
C LEU A 27 4.57 31.96 1.35
N ALA A 28 3.49 32.71 1.60
CA ALA A 28 3.46 33.69 2.69
C ALA A 28 3.66 33.02 4.06
N ALA A 29 3.04 31.85 4.27
CA ALA A 29 3.19 31.08 5.51
C ALA A 29 4.63 30.54 5.70
N LEU A 30 5.28 30.12 4.62
CA LEU A 30 6.70 29.76 4.63
C LEU A 30 7.62 30.96 4.90
N GLY A 31 7.29 32.13 4.34
CA GLY A 31 8.03 33.38 4.59
C GLY A 31 7.87 33.93 6.02
N ALA A 32 6.80 33.53 6.71
CA ALA A 32 6.48 33.98 8.07
C ALA A 32 7.07 33.09 9.19
N GLN A 33 7.89 32.09 8.84
CA GLN A 33 8.47 31.18 9.82
C GLN A 33 9.46 31.88 10.78
N ASP A 34 9.44 31.50 12.05
CA ASP A 34 10.33 32.03 13.09
C ASP A 34 11.74 31.39 13.08
N TYR A 35 12.03 30.56 12.08
CA TYR A 35 13.27 29.81 11.97
C TYR A 35 14.35 30.58 11.19
N PRO A 36 15.51 30.89 11.81
CA PRO A 36 16.46 31.86 11.24
C PRO A 36 17.31 31.36 10.08
N ASN A 37 17.37 30.04 9.81
CA ASN A 37 18.21 29.46 8.75
C ASN A 37 17.37 28.65 7.76
N LEU A 38 16.32 29.30 7.23
CA LEU A 38 15.38 28.76 6.25
C LEU A 38 15.60 29.42 4.89
N SER A 39 15.84 28.61 3.87
CA SER A 39 15.83 29.02 2.47
C SER A 39 14.70 28.30 1.73
N VAL A 40 14.11 28.92 0.72
CA VAL A 40 13.00 28.32 -0.04
C VAL A 40 13.39 28.13 -1.50
N LEU A 41 13.24 26.90 -1.99
CA LEU A 41 13.38 26.48 -3.38
C LEU A 41 12.01 26.05 -3.90
N VAL A 42 11.47 26.79 -4.85
CA VAL A 42 10.24 26.45 -5.56
C VAL A 42 10.59 25.76 -6.88
N LEU A 43 10.08 24.56 -7.06
CA LEU A 43 10.21 23.75 -8.26
C LEU A 43 8.91 23.85 -9.08
N ASP A 44 8.99 24.54 -10.21
CA ASP A 44 7.92 24.60 -11.22
C ASP A 44 7.91 23.28 -12.01
N ALA A 45 7.06 22.34 -11.61
CA ALA A 45 6.87 21.06 -12.27
C ALA A 45 5.84 21.14 -13.43
N GLY A 46 5.57 22.35 -13.94
CA GLY A 46 4.65 22.61 -15.02
C GLY A 46 3.22 22.87 -14.56
N GLY A 47 2.42 23.41 -15.47
CA GLY A 47 1.06 23.86 -15.20
C GLY A 47 0.52 24.68 -16.35
N SER A 48 -0.77 25.02 -16.27
CA SER A 48 -1.44 25.89 -17.25
C SER A 48 -1.05 27.37 -17.11
N ASP A 49 -0.51 27.75 -15.95
CA ASP A 49 -0.11 29.10 -15.63
C ASP A 49 1.33 29.40 -16.10
N GLY A 50 1.48 30.44 -16.93
CA GLY A 50 2.71 30.69 -17.69
C GLY A 50 3.80 31.45 -16.95
N ASP A 51 3.47 32.12 -15.84
CA ASP A 51 4.39 33.00 -15.09
C ASP A 51 4.34 32.76 -13.57
N LEU A 52 4.77 31.57 -13.15
CA LEU A 52 4.87 31.23 -11.73
C LEU A 52 5.86 32.14 -10.98
N ALA A 53 6.97 32.51 -11.62
CA ALA A 53 7.98 33.39 -11.02
C ALA A 53 7.40 34.78 -10.69
N GLY A 54 6.56 35.34 -11.57
CA GLY A 54 5.84 36.59 -11.34
C GLY A 54 4.85 36.53 -10.17
N ARG A 55 4.27 35.36 -9.88
CA ARG A 55 3.40 35.13 -8.70
C ARG A 55 4.18 35.00 -7.39
N ILE A 56 5.38 34.40 -7.44
CA ILE A 56 6.22 34.17 -6.26
C ILE A 56 6.90 35.45 -5.80
N ALA A 57 7.47 36.23 -6.73
CA ALA A 57 8.31 37.39 -6.41
C ALA A 57 7.66 38.44 -5.47
N PRO A 58 6.35 38.77 -5.57
CA PRO A 58 5.69 39.69 -4.65
C PRO A 58 5.50 39.18 -3.22
N VAL A 59 5.43 37.86 -3.04
CA VAL A 59 5.08 37.21 -1.76
C VAL A 59 6.33 36.72 -1.03
N LEU A 60 7.27 36.14 -1.78
CA LEU A 60 8.48 35.54 -1.24
C LEU A 60 9.67 35.86 -2.17
N PRO A 61 10.17 37.10 -2.16
CA PRO A 61 11.19 37.58 -3.12
C PRO A 61 12.54 36.86 -3.00
N ASP A 62 12.86 36.32 -1.82
CA ASP A 62 14.11 35.61 -1.56
C ASP A 62 14.05 34.12 -1.97
N ALA A 63 12.92 33.64 -2.49
CA ALA A 63 12.79 32.26 -2.96
C ALA A 63 13.52 32.02 -4.28
N TYR A 64 14.19 30.88 -4.38
CA TYR A 64 14.78 30.39 -5.62
C TYR A 64 13.70 29.66 -6.43
N VAL A 65 13.51 30.03 -7.69
CA VAL A 65 12.53 29.37 -8.57
C VAL A 65 13.29 28.61 -9.66
N ARG A 66 12.99 27.31 -9.81
CA ARG A 66 13.58 26.46 -10.85
C ARG A 66 12.50 25.69 -11.58
N ARG A 67 12.51 25.77 -12.91
CA ARG A 67 11.63 24.98 -13.77
C ARG A 67 12.17 23.57 -13.97
N VAL A 68 11.30 22.59 -13.85
CA VAL A 68 11.58 21.17 -14.11
C VAL A 68 10.87 20.76 -15.38
N GLU A 69 11.63 20.26 -16.35
CA GLU A 69 11.10 19.92 -17.67
C GLU A 69 10.27 18.64 -17.65
N GLY A 70 9.23 18.59 -18.50
CA GLY A 70 8.50 17.36 -18.82
C GLY A 70 7.33 16.99 -17.91
N SER A 71 6.84 17.92 -17.08
CA SER A 71 5.73 17.68 -16.14
C SER A 71 5.90 16.42 -15.29
N PRO A 72 7.00 16.33 -14.50
CA PRO A 72 7.30 15.15 -13.71
C PRO A 72 6.31 14.94 -12.57
N SER A 73 6.29 13.73 -11.99
CA SER A 73 5.64 13.50 -10.70
C SER A 73 6.31 14.30 -9.58
N TYR A 74 5.59 14.52 -8.49
CA TYR A 74 6.05 15.21 -7.29
C TYR A 74 7.42 14.69 -6.82
N GLY A 75 7.55 13.38 -6.64
CA GLY A 75 8.80 12.78 -6.15
C GLY A 75 9.97 13.00 -7.12
N ARG A 76 9.71 12.95 -8.43
CA ARG A 76 10.74 13.21 -9.44
C ARG A 76 11.14 14.68 -9.47
N ALA A 77 10.20 15.62 -9.34
CA ALA A 77 10.51 17.04 -9.19
C ALA A 77 11.31 17.29 -7.91
N ALA A 78 10.84 16.81 -6.76
CA ALA A 78 11.47 16.97 -5.46
C ALA A 78 12.93 16.48 -5.43
N ASN A 79 13.27 15.46 -6.22
CA ASN A 79 14.64 14.97 -6.36
C ASN A 79 15.61 15.99 -6.98
N GLU A 80 15.15 17.04 -7.65
CA GLU A 80 16.01 18.15 -8.11
C GLU A 80 16.74 18.83 -6.94
N ALA A 81 16.21 18.72 -5.71
CA ALA A 81 16.89 19.20 -4.51
C ALA A 81 18.27 18.54 -4.32
N LEU A 82 18.44 17.27 -4.70
CA LEU A 82 19.73 16.54 -4.61
C LEU A 82 20.84 17.15 -5.49
N VAL A 83 20.45 17.95 -6.48
CA VAL A 83 21.38 18.60 -7.43
C VAL A 83 21.45 20.10 -7.19
N ALA A 84 20.32 20.71 -6.81
CA ALA A 84 20.18 22.16 -6.67
C ALA A 84 20.70 22.69 -5.33
N VAL A 85 20.75 21.86 -4.29
CA VAL A 85 21.04 22.26 -2.91
C VAL A 85 22.34 21.60 -2.46
N ASP A 86 23.21 22.40 -1.83
CA ASP A 86 24.45 21.92 -1.23
C ASP A 86 24.50 22.34 0.26
N GLY A 87 24.99 21.46 1.13
CA GLY A 87 25.23 21.76 2.54
C GLY A 87 24.00 22.03 3.42
N ALA A 88 22.79 21.67 2.99
CA ALA A 88 21.60 21.71 3.84
C ALA A 88 21.70 20.64 4.94
N ALA A 89 21.27 20.94 6.17
CA ALA A 89 21.14 19.93 7.22
C ALA A 89 19.82 19.15 7.10
N PHE A 90 18.77 19.83 6.63
CA PHE A 90 17.46 19.24 6.37
C PHE A 90 16.86 19.74 5.05
N TYR A 91 16.15 18.84 4.38
CA TYR A 91 15.18 19.18 3.36
C TYR A 91 13.79 19.23 4.00
N LEU A 92 13.02 20.27 3.70
CA LEU A 92 11.63 20.37 4.08
C LEU A 92 10.77 20.32 2.82
N PHE A 93 10.26 19.15 2.48
CA PHE A 93 9.41 19.00 1.30
C PHE A 93 8.01 19.50 1.60
N SER A 94 7.47 20.33 0.72
CA SER A 94 6.14 20.93 0.85
C SER A 94 5.38 20.80 -0.46
N HIS A 95 4.09 20.51 -0.37
CA HIS A 95 3.17 20.76 -1.47
C HIS A 95 2.91 22.26 -1.63
N ASP A 96 2.34 22.66 -2.77
CA ASP A 96 1.95 24.05 -3.02
C ASP A 96 0.69 24.48 -2.25
N ASP A 97 -0.03 23.54 -1.64
CA ASP A 97 -1.27 23.70 -0.89
C ASP A 97 -1.14 23.36 0.62
N ALA A 98 0.06 23.58 1.17
CA ALA A 98 0.37 23.39 2.59
C ALA A 98 0.85 24.70 3.25
N ALA A 99 0.05 25.25 4.17
CA ALA A 99 0.34 26.49 4.88
C ALA A 99 0.71 26.24 6.35
N PRO A 100 2.00 26.29 6.72
CA PRO A 100 2.45 26.04 8.10
C PRO A 100 2.12 27.19 9.06
N ASP A 101 1.91 26.87 10.34
CA ASP A 101 1.91 27.87 11.43
C ASP A 101 3.33 28.47 11.60
N PRO A 102 3.49 29.71 12.14
CA PRO A 102 4.77 30.43 12.15
C PRO A 102 5.93 29.73 12.86
N ASP A 103 5.66 28.79 13.77
CA ASP A 103 6.64 28.04 14.54
C ASP A 103 6.87 26.61 14.02
N ALA A 104 6.17 26.19 12.97
CA ALA A 104 6.15 24.81 12.52
C ALA A 104 7.55 24.29 12.14
N VAL A 105 8.33 25.06 11.38
CA VAL A 105 9.69 24.63 10.96
C VAL A 105 10.61 24.46 12.17
N ARG A 106 10.58 25.42 13.11
CA ARG A 106 11.38 25.33 14.33
C ARG A 106 11.01 24.11 15.16
N LEU A 107 9.72 23.86 15.37
CA LEU A 107 9.22 22.71 16.13
C LEU A 107 9.58 21.37 15.48
N LEU A 108 9.53 21.27 14.15
CA LEU A 108 9.96 20.07 13.41
C LEU A 108 11.46 19.80 13.59
N VAL A 109 12.30 20.84 13.47
CA VAL A 109 13.77 20.70 13.64
C VAL A 109 14.13 20.36 15.08
N GLU A 110 13.54 21.05 16.06
CA GLU A 110 13.73 20.76 17.48
C GLU A 110 13.39 19.30 17.79
N GLU A 111 12.27 18.80 17.26
CA GLU A 111 11.87 17.40 17.46
C GLU A 111 12.79 16.41 16.74
N ALA A 112 13.22 16.73 15.51
CA ALA A 112 14.16 15.90 14.76
C ALA A 112 15.46 15.69 15.54
N LEU A 113 15.99 16.74 16.15
CA LEU A 113 17.19 16.69 16.97
C LEU A 113 16.95 15.96 18.30
N ARG A 114 15.85 16.30 19.00
CA ARG A 114 15.50 15.72 20.31
C ARG A 114 15.31 14.21 20.25
N SER A 115 14.64 13.72 19.21
CA SER A 115 14.32 12.31 19.03
C SER A 115 15.31 11.56 18.12
N ASN A 116 16.32 12.26 17.59
CA ASN A 116 17.24 11.76 16.56
C ASN A 116 16.48 11.09 15.39
N ALA A 117 15.46 11.79 14.88
CA ALA A 117 14.61 11.30 13.82
C ALA A 117 15.22 11.59 12.44
N GLY A 118 14.99 10.65 11.51
CA GLY A 118 15.37 10.82 10.11
C GLY A 118 14.33 11.59 9.31
N ILE A 119 13.05 11.36 9.62
CA ILE A 119 11.90 11.98 8.97
C ILE A 119 10.92 12.43 10.06
N VAL A 120 10.45 13.67 9.97
CA VAL A 120 9.52 14.28 10.91
C VAL A 120 8.38 14.94 10.14
N GLY A 121 7.15 14.61 10.52
CA GLY A 121 5.92 15.21 10.02
C GLY A 121 5.22 16.10 11.03
N PRO A 122 4.46 17.11 10.60
CA PRO A 122 3.59 17.90 11.46
C PRO A 122 2.25 17.18 11.70
N LYS A 123 1.41 17.79 12.54
CA LYS A 123 -0.04 17.59 12.53
C LYS A 123 -0.62 18.38 11.35
N LEU A 124 -1.27 17.68 10.42
CA LEU A 124 -2.01 18.31 9.33
C LEU A 124 -3.46 18.57 9.76
N VAL A 125 -3.94 19.79 9.52
CA VAL A 125 -5.32 20.20 9.76
C VAL A 125 -5.97 20.69 8.47
N GLN A 126 -7.29 20.67 8.39
CA GLN A 126 -8.00 21.08 7.17
C GLN A 126 -7.81 22.58 6.90
N TRP A 127 -7.62 22.94 5.63
CA TRP A 127 -7.34 24.31 5.20
C TRP A 127 -8.32 25.37 5.72
N GLU A 128 -9.63 25.11 5.57
CA GLU A 128 -10.72 26.01 5.94
C GLU A 128 -11.25 25.79 7.37
N ARG A 129 -10.93 24.64 7.97
CA ARG A 129 -11.45 24.19 9.26
C ARG A 129 -10.31 23.62 10.11
N PRO A 130 -9.42 24.47 10.64
CA PRO A 130 -8.23 24.03 11.35
C PRO A 130 -8.53 23.29 12.67
N GLU A 131 -9.79 23.30 13.12
CA GLU A 131 -10.30 22.45 14.20
C GLU A 131 -10.53 20.98 13.79
N ARG A 132 -10.35 20.64 12.51
CA ARG A 132 -10.45 19.28 11.98
C ARG A 132 -9.09 18.81 11.51
N LEU A 133 -8.79 17.57 11.86
CA LEU A 133 -7.57 16.92 11.42
C LEU A 133 -7.69 16.52 9.95
N ALA A 134 -6.59 16.73 9.23
CA ALA A 134 -6.40 16.22 7.87
C ALA A 134 -5.57 14.93 7.91
N ASP A 135 -4.46 14.90 8.66
CA ASP A 135 -3.66 13.70 8.89
C ASP A 135 -2.68 13.93 10.06
N VAL A 136 -2.20 12.86 10.68
CA VAL A 136 -1.26 12.87 11.83
C VAL A 136 -0.29 11.68 11.74
N GLY A 137 0.07 11.31 10.51
CA GLY A 137 0.92 10.19 10.15
C GLY A 137 0.16 9.01 9.54
N LEU A 138 0.89 8.22 8.78
CA LEU A 138 0.39 7.07 8.05
C LEU A 138 0.85 5.76 8.70
N MET A 139 -0.09 4.81 8.76
CA MET A 139 0.19 3.41 9.01
C MET A 139 0.12 2.64 7.71
N VAL A 140 0.87 1.54 7.61
CA VAL A 140 0.90 0.72 6.41
C VAL A 140 0.65 -0.73 6.78
N ASN A 141 -0.14 -1.44 5.98
CA ASN A 141 -0.32 -2.88 6.16
C ASN A 141 0.77 -3.68 5.43
N LYS A 142 0.84 -4.99 5.69
CA LYS A 142 1.86 -5.85 5.05
C LYS A 142 1.84 -5.85 3.51
N LEU A 143 0.72 -5.46 2.90
CA LEU A 143 0.54 -5.37 1.45
C LEU A 143 0.80 -3.94 0.93
N GLY A 144 1.45 -3.08 1.71
CA GLY A 144 1.84 -1.73 1.31
C GLY A 144 0.69 -0.74 1.18
N ALA A 145 -0.53 -1.08 1.63
CA ALA A 145 -1.62 -0.09 1.60
C ALA A 145 -1.51 0.81 2.82
N GLY A 146 -1.44 2.12 2.57
CA GLY A 146 -1.46 3.16 3.59
C GLY A 146 -2.85 3.40 4.16
N HIS A 147 -2.87 3.86 5.40
CA HIS A 147 -4.06 4.23 6.14
C HIS A 147 -3.69 5.42 7.04
N SER A 148 -4.54 6.44 7.05
CA SER A 148 -4.40 7.53 8.02
C SER A 148 -4.61 7.01 9.45
N LEU A 149 -3.98 7.68 10.41
CA LEU A 149 -4.14 7.40 11.84
C LEU A 149 -5.42 8.00 12.44
N ILE A 150 -6.16 8.80 11.67
CA ILE A 150 -7.42 9.44 12.06
C ILE A 150 -8.58 8.94 11.21
N GLU A 151 -9.79 9.20 11.71
CA GLU A 151 -11.01 9.11 10.92
C GLU A 151 -11.21 10.37 10.07
N ARG A 152 -11.88 10.23 8.92
CA ARG A 152 -12.15 11.37 8.05
C ARG A 152 -13.00 12.42 8.77
N GLY A 153 -12.50 13.65 8.82
CA GLY A 153 -13.19 14.76 9.46
C GLY A 153 -13.15 14.72 10.99
N GLU A 154 -12.28 13.91 11.59
CA GLU A 154 -12.04 13.88 13.03
C GLU A 154 -11.68 15.28 13.56
N MET A 155 -12.26 15.64 14.70
CA MET A 155 -12.00 16.94 15.35
C MET A 155 -10.67 16.90 16.10
N ASP A 156 -9.90 17.98 16.07
CA ASP A 156 -8.72 18.15 16.89
C ASP A 156 -9.12 18.53 18.32
N GLN A 157 -9.10 17.55 19.22
CA GLN A 157 -9.36 17.65 20.65
C GLN A 157 -8.09 17.33 21.45
N GLU A 158 -6.91 17.57 20.85
CA GLU A 158 -5.59 17.29 21.44
C GLU A 158 -5.29 15.78 21.63
N GLN A 159 -6.12 14.88 21.08
CA GLN A 159 -5.98 13.44 21.21
C GLN A 159 -4.74 12.87 20.48
N HIS A 160 -4.12 13.69 19.61
CA HIS A 160 -2.95 13.33 18.82
C HIS A 160 -1.72 14.22 19.10
N ASP A 161 -1.65 14.84 20.28
CA ASP A 161 -0.59 15.79 20.66
C ASP A 161 0.66 15.13 21.23
N GLY A 162 0.65 13.80 21.35
CA GLY A 162 1.83 13.01 21.69
C GLY A 162 2.74 12.78 20.49
N VAL A 163 4.03 13.07 20.63
CA VAL A 163 5.05 12.65 19.65
C VAL A 163 5.03 11.12 19.55
N ARG A 164 4.92 10.60 18.32
CA ARG A 164 4.81 9.17 18.07
C ARG A 164 5.56 8.74 16.81
N ASP A 165 6.12 7.55 16.86
CA ASP A 165 6.66 6.89 15.67
C ASP A 165 5.50 6.45 14.76
N VAL A 166 5.66 6.69 13.46
CA VAL A 166 4.68 6.34 12.43
C VAL A 166 5.38 5.60 11.30
N TYR A 167 4.62 4.95 10.42
CA TYR A 167 5.25 4.23 9.32
C TYR A 167 5.75 5.18 8.23
N ALA A 168 4.94 6.19 7.91
CA ALA A 168 5.27 7.25 6.98
C ALA A 168 4.58 8.54 7.40
N VAL A 169 5.05 9.65 6.86
CA VAL A 169 4.46 10.99 7.04
C VAL A 169 3.92 11.40 5.68
N PRO A 170 2.70 11.96 5.59
CA PRO A 170 2.15 12.46 4.32
C PRO A 170 3.11 13.45 3.65
N GLY A 171 3.21 13.37 2.31
CA GLY A 171 4.12 14.23 1.52
C GLY A 171 3.83 15.73 1.57
N ALA A 172 2.65 16.13 2.09
CA ALA A 172 2.19 17.51 2.15
C ALA A 172 3.19 18.47 2.78
N PHE A 173 3.81 18.06 3.89
CA PHE A 173 4.81 18.85 4.59
C PHE A 173 5.70 17.92 5.43
N VAL A 174 6.93 17.66 5.01
CA VAL A 174 7.80 16.66 5.66
C VAL A 174 9.25 17.12 5.75
N LEU A 175 9.79 17.11 6.98
CA LEU A 175 11.18 17.40 7.25
C LEU A 175 11.99 16.09 7.18
N VAL A 176 13.04 16.08 6.36
CA VAL A 176 13.93 14.93 6.17
C VAL A 176 15.38 15.38 6.37
N ARG A 177 16.16 14.61 7.13
CA ARG A 177 17.61 14.85 7.21
C ARG A 177 18.23 14.73 5.82
N SER A 178 19.05 15.69 5.43
CA SER A 178 19.67 15.71 4.09
C SER A 178 20.52 14.47 3.83
N ASP A 179 21.37 14.11 4.79
CA ASP A 179 22.24 12.93 4.72
C ASP A 179 21.45 11.63 4.49
N LEU A 180 20.32 11.47 5.17
CA LEU A 180 19.41 10.35 4.97
C LEU A 180 18.78 10.39 3.58
N PHE A 181 18.24 11.53 3.15
CA PHE A 181 17.59 11.66 1.86
C PHE A 181 18.55 11.33 0.70
N GLU A 182 19.78 11.83 0.79
CA GLU A 182 20.87 11.54 -0.14
C GLU A 182 21.27 10.07 -0.12
N ALA A 183 21.47 9.48 1.07
CA ALA A 183 21.81 8.06 1.22
C ALA A 183 20.73 7.13 0.67
N LEU A 184 19.47 7.55 0.75
CA LEU A 184 18.32 6.83 0.19
C LEU A 184 18.15 7.03 -1.32
N GLY A 185 18.84 8.01 -1.92
CA GLY A 185 18.72 8.38 -3.33
C GLY A 185 17.41 9.11 -3.67
N GLY A 186 16.84 9.84 -2.71
CA GLY A 186 15.61 10.60 -2.88
C GLY A 186 14.33 9.76 -2.99
N PHE A 187 13.31 10.29 -3.64
CA PHE A 187 12.08 9.58 -4.03
C PHE A 187 12.31 8.64 -5.22
N ASP A 188 11.46 7.62 -5.39
CA ASP A 188 11.50 6.76 -6.57
C ASP A 188 10.85 7.46 -7.77
N ALA A 189 11.67 7.88 -8.74
CA ALA A 189 11.24 8.68 -9.87
C ALA A 189 10.22 7.99 -10.80
N GLU A 190 10.06 6.66 -10.70
CA GLU A 190 9.07 5.90 -11.46
C GLU A 190 7.71 5.77 -10.74
N MET A 191 7.65 6.17 -9.46
CA MET A 191 6.40 6.26 -8.72
C MET A 191 5.65 7.55 -9.09
N SER A 192 4.33 7.47 -8.96
CA SER A 192 3.44 8.62 -9.05
C SER A 192 3.33 9.31 -7.69
N ASP A 193 2.39 10.24 -7.59
CA ASP A 193 2.16 11.07 -6.41
C ASP A 193 1.48 10.34 -5.24
N HIS A 194 1.02 9.08 -5.42
CA HIS A 194 0.14 8.40 -4.46
C HIS A 194 0.84 7.38 -3.52
N GLY A 195 2.18 7.36 -3.48
CA GLY A 195 2.88 6.43 -2.57
C GLY A 195 4.36 6.70 -2.34
N GLY A 196 4.87 7.83 -2.82
CA GLY A 196 6.27 8.21 -2.63
C GLY A 196 6.63 8.41 -1.14
N ASP A 197 5.68 8.88 -0.35
CA ASP A 197 5.77 9.07 1.10
C ASP A 197 5.90 7.75 1.87
N ILE A 198 5.04 6.77 1.58
CA ILE A 198 5.09 5.41 2.14
C ILE A 198 6.40 4.74 1.78
N ASP A 199 6.83 4.89 0.53
CA ASP A 199 8.08 4.30 0.07
C ASP A 199 9.31 4.91 0.74
N LEU A 200 9.37 6.24 0.84
CA LEU A 200 10.46 6.95 1.51
C LEU A 200 10.51 6.58 3.00
N GLY A 201 9.36 6.59 3.69
CA GLY A 201 9.25 6.18 5.09
C GLY A 201 9.68 4.72 5.31
N TRP A 202 9.30 3.83 4.40
CA TRP A 202 9.74 2.42 4.46
C TRP A 202 11.26 2.30 4.29
N ARG A 203 11.84 2.96 3.28
CA ARG A 203 13.29 2.92 3.05
C ARG A 203 14.08 3.52 4.21
N ALA A 204 13.59 4.61 4.81
CA ALA A 204 14.16 5.19 6.02
C ALA A 204 14.21 4.17 7.17
N GLN A 205 13.10 3.46 7.43
CA GLN A 205 13.08 2.42 8.46
C GLN A 205 13.99 1.23 8.15
N VAL A 206 14.13 0.85 6.87
CA VAL A 206 15.02 -0.23 6.43
C VAL A 206 16.49 0.06 6.76
N VAL A 207 16.89 1.33 6.71
CA VAL A 207 18.23 1.78 7.12
C VAL A 207 18.31 2.17 8.60
N GLY A 208 17.25 1.91 9.39
CA GLY A 208 17.22 2.16 10.83
C GLY A 208 16.95 3.60 11.24
N ALA A 209 16.55 4.47 10.31
CA ALA A 209 16.11 5.82 10.65
C ALA A 209 14.70 5.81 11.25
N ARG A 210 14.46 6.68 12.24
CA ARG A 210 13.14 6.87 12.84
C ARG A 210 12.29 7.82 12.01
N VAL A 211 11.01 7.48 11.87
CA VAL A 211 9.99 8.28 11.22
C VAL A 211 8.93 8.59 12.27
N LEU A 212 8.65 9.87 12.53
CA LEU A 212 7.73 10.28 13.58
C LEU A 212 6.91 11.50 13.19
N VAL A 213 5.90 11.79 14.01
CA VAL A 213 5.10 13.02 13.94
C VAL A 213 5.38 13.89 15.16
N ALA A 214 5.62 15.18 14.91
CA ALA A 214 5.75 16.25 15.88
C ALA A 214 4.46 17.09 15.86
N PRO A 215 3.42 16.70 16.63
CA PRO A 215 2.09 17.27 16.48
C PRO A 215 1.95 18.71 16.98
N ALA A 216 2.95 19.22 17.70
CA ALA A 216 3.05 20.63 18.06
C ALA A 216 3.25 21.52 16.82
N ALA A 217 3.94 21.02 15.78
CA ALA A 217 4.01 21.69 14.50
C ALA A 217 2.69 21.46 13.75
N ARG A 218 1.98 22.53 13.43
CA ARG A 218 0.69 22.48 12.74
C ARG A 218 0.82 23.05 11.33
N VAL A 219 0.16 22.39 10.38
CA VAL A 219 0.13 22.83 8.99
C VAL A 219 -1.28 22.65 8.44
N ARG A 220 -1.83 23.69 7.83
CA ARG A 220 -3.09 23.62 7.09
C ARG A 220 -2.83 23.01 5.72
N HIS A 221 -3.61 22.00 5.34
CA HIS A 221 -3.47 21.32 4.05
C HIS A 221 -4.84 21.24 3.36
N LEU A 222 -4.88 21.57 2.06
CA LEU A 222 -6.10 21.54 1.25
C LEU A 222 -6.35 20.17 0.62
N ASP A 223 -5.29 19.40 0.36
CA ASP A 223 -5.29 18.08 -0.29
C ASP A 223 -5.89 18.12 -1.71
N VAL A 224 -5.35 19.02 -2.53
CA VAL A 224 -5.79 19.23 -3.92
C VAL A 224 -5.59 17.97 -4.76
N GLU A 225 -4.55 17.19 -4.50
CA GLU A 225 -4.34 15.94 -5.24
C GLU A 225 -5.39 14.88 -4.88
N GLU A 226 -5.81 14.73 -3.62
CA GLU A 226 -6.95 13.86 -3.29
C GLU A 226 -8.22 14.34 -4.04
N LEU A 227 -8.50 15.64 -4.07
CA LEU A 227 -9.62 16.21 -4.83
C LEU A 227 -9.53 15.91 -6.33
N ARG A 228 -8.35 16.03 -6.94
CA ARG A 228 -8.11 15.70 -8.36
C ARG A 228 -8.25 14.20 -8.59
N SER A 229 -7.78 13.38 -7.66
CA SER A 229 -7.77 11.91 -7.76
C SER A 229 -9.18 11.30 -7.84
N VAL A 230 -10.16 11.91 -7.17
CA VAL A 230 -11.58 11.47 -7.18
C VAL A 230 -12.18 11.55 -8.59
N THR A 231 -11.72 12.51 -9.40
CA THR A 231 -12.24 12.73 -10.76
C THR A 231 -11.54 11.88 -11.83
N ARG A 232 -10.38 11.28 -11.51
CA ARG A 232 -9.57 10.50 -12.46
C ARG A 232 -9.93 9.01 -12.37
N GLU A 233 -10.42 8.43 -13.48
CA GLU A 233 -10.80 7.00 -13.53
C GLU A 233 -9.61 6.05 -13.27
N ASP A 234 -8.38 6.48 -13.54
CA ASP A 234 -7.16 5.66 -13.47
C ASP A 234 -6.48 5.67 -12.09
N THR A 235 -6.91 6.50 -11.14
CA THR A 235 -6.33 6.61 -9.79
C THR A 235 -6.13 5.25 -9.10
N PRO A 236 -7.12 4.33 -9.08
CA PRO A 236 -6.96 3.04 -8.40
C PRO A 236 -5.86 2.16 -9.02
N VAL A 237 -5.61 2.31 -10.33
CA VAL A 237 -4.55 1.58 -11.04
C VAL A 237 -3.18 2.10 -10.61
N VAL A 238 -3.04 3.42 -10.57
CA VAL A 238 -1.78 4.10 -10.22
C VAL A 238 -1.40 3.83 -8.76
N GLU A 239 -2.34 3.96 -7.82
CA GLU A 239 -2.13 3.58 -6.41
C GLU A 239 -1.72 2.11 -6.27
N ALA A 240 -2.42 1.20 -6.97
CA ALA A 240 -2.12 -0.22 -6.91
C ALA A 240 -0.72 -0.54 -7.48
N ARG A 241 -0.32 0.16 -8.55
CA ARG A 241 1.00 0.03 -9.20
C ARG A 241 2.11 0.41 -8.23
N ASP A 242 1.99 1.56 -7.61
CA ASP A 242 2.99 2.13 -6.70
C ASP A 242 3.09 1.32 -5.41
N ARG A 243 1.95 0.85 -4.90
CA ARG A 243 1.90 -0.10 -3.78
C ARG A 243 2.64 -1.39 -4.08
N VAL A 244 2.39 -2.02 -5.24
CA VAL A 244 3.11 -3.23 -5.64
C VAL A 244 4.60 -2.94 -5.78
N ARG A 245 4.97 -1.80 -6.37
CA ARG A 245 6.36 -1.37 -6.50
C ARG A 245 7.05 -1.24 -5.13
N ALA A 246 6.42 -0.58 -4.16
CA ALA A 246 6.94 -0.44 -2.80
C ALA A 246 7.16 -1.80 -2.11
N ILE A 247 6.21 -2.74 -2.22
CA ILE A 247 6.35 -4.11 -1.69
C ILE A 247 7.55 -4.82 -2.33
N LEU A 248 7.60 -4.83 -3.67
CA LEU A 248 8.63 -5.54 -4.43
C LEU A 248 10.01 -4.91 -4.25
N LYS A 249 10.09 -3.62 -3.97
CA LYS A 249 11.34 -2.90 -3.73
C LYS A 249 11.86 -3.09 -2.31
N ASN A 250 10.99 -2.92 -1.31
CA ASN A 250 11.44 -2.74 0.07
C ASN A 250 11.61 -4.05 0.84
N TYR A 251 10.71 -5.03 0.74
CA TYR A 251 10.82 -6.28 1.53
C TYR A 251 12.09 -7.08 1.24
N SER A 252 12.64 -7.78 2.24
CA SER A 252 13.71 -8.76 2.04
C SER A 252 13.23 -9.94 1.20
N PHE A 253 14.18 -10.69 0.60
CA PHE A 253 13.86 -11.79 -0.29
C PHE A 253 12.95 -12.86 0.35
N PHE A 254 13.26 -13.30 1.57
CA PHE A 254 12.46 -14.32 2.26
C PHE A 254 11.05 -13.83 2.62
N HIS A 255 10.91 -12.56 3.01
CA HIS A 255 9.59 -11.99 3.26
C HIS A 255 8.79 -11.83 1.98
N LEU A 256 9.45 -11.49 0.88
CA LEU A 256 8.82 -11.37 -0.43
C LEU A 256 8.19 -12.70 -0.89
N LEU A 257 8.86 -13.83 -0.65
CA LEU A 257 8.31 -15.17 -0.93
C LEU A 257 7.01 -15.45 -0.18
N ARG A 258 6.81 -14.83 0.99
CA ARG A 258 5.58 -14.94 1.78
C ARG A 258 4.54 -13.90 1.38
N VAL A 259 4.94 -12.65 1.13
CA VAL A 259 4.03 -11.52 0.88
C VAL A 259 3.48 -11.53 -0.54
N VAL A 260 4.28 -11.89 -1.55
CA VAL A 260 3.84 -11.89 -2.96
C VAL A 260 2.65 -12.83 -3.21
N PRO A 261 2.64 -14.10 -2.76
CA PRO A 261 1.47 -14.96 -2.91
C PRO A 261 0.21 -14.36 -2.25
N GLN A 262 0.36 -13.72 -1.08
CA GLN A 262 -0.74 -13.07 -0.40
C GLN A 262 -1.24 -11.83 -1.15
N ALA A 263 -0.32 -11.03 -1.72
CA ALA A 263 -0.64 -9.88 -2.54
C ALA A 263 -1.34 -10.29 -3.84
N LEU A 264 -0.96 -11.42 -4.45
CA LEU A 264 -1.62 -11.99 -5.63
C LEU A 264 -3.04 -12.49 -5.30
N ILE A 265 -3.23 -13.17 -4.15
CA ILE A 265 -4.57 -13.56 -3.69
C ILE A 265 -5.42 -12.33 -3.43
N ALA A 266 -4.87 -11.31 -2.76
CA ALA A 266 -5.58 -10.06 -2.48
C ALA A 266 -5.94 -9.31 -3.77
N ALA A 267 -5.04 -9.31 -4.76
CA ALA A 267 -5.29 -8.77 -6.09
C ALA A 267 -6.38 -9.55 -6.85
N LEU A 268 -6.44 -10.87 -6.72
CA LEU A 268 -7.52 -11.69 -7.28
C LEU A 268 -8.87 -11.36 -6.62
N VAL A 269 -8.89 -11.16 -5.31
CA VAL A 269 -10.12 -10.73 -4.60
C VAL A 269 -10.58 -9.35 -5.08
N ASP A 270 -9.66 -8.38 -5.22
CA ASP A 270 -10.01 -7.04 -5.74
C ASP A 270 -10.53 -7.12 -7.18
N PHE A 271 -9.93 -7.97 -8.02
CA PHE A 271 -10.38 -8.21 -9.38
C PHE A 271 -11.82 -8.75 -9.40
N VAL A 272 -12.06 -9.85 -8.66
CA VAL A 272 -13.37 -10.51 -8.60
C VAL A 272 -14.44 -9.55 -8.05
N THR A 273 -14.15 -8.86 -6.94
CA THR A 273 -15.07 -7.90 -6.33
C THR A 273 -15.36 -6.73 -7.24
N GLY A 274 -14.36 -6.18 -7.93
CA GLY A 274 -14.52 -5.10 -8.91
C GLY A 274 -15.37 -5.51 -10.11
N VAL A 275 -15.23 -6.75 -10.60
CA VAL A 275 -16.09 -7.30 -11.67
C VAL A 275 -17.54 -7.40 -11.22
N PHE A 276 -17.78 -7.98 -10.03
CA PHE A 276 -19.14 -8.13 -9.49
C PHE A 276 -19.78 -6.81 -9.04
N SER A 277 -19.00 -5.78 -8.72
CA SER A 277 -19.52 -4.45 -8.39
C SER A 277 -19.72 -3.56 -9.62
N GLY A 278 -19.40 -4.03 -10.83
CA GLY A 278 -19.48 -3.24 -12.06
C GLY A 278 -18.40 -2.16 -12.20
N SER A 279 -17.44 -2.06 -11.28
CA SER A 279 -16.39 -1.04 -11.29
C SER A 279 -15.21 -1.52 -12.14
N ARG A 280 -15.20 -1.12 -13.41
CA ARG A 280 -14.13 -1.48 -14.36
C ARG A 280 -12.74 -1.03 -13.90
N GLY A 281 -12.63 0.15 -13.28
CA GLY A 281 -11.38 0.68 -12.74
C GLY A 281 -10.81 -0.21 -11.63
N ARG A 282 -11.63 -0.55 -10.61
CA ARG A 282 -11.22 -1.45 -9.52
C ARG A 282 -10.85 -2.85 -10.00
N ALA A 283 -11.56 -3.38 -11.00
CA ALA A 283 -11.22 -4.67 -11.58
C ALA A 283 -9.88 -4.65 -12.33
N ARG A 284 -9.60 -3.59 -13.10
CA ARG A 284 -8.37 -3.48 -13.91
C ARG A 284 -7.14 -3.16 -13.07
N ALA A 285 -7.28 -2.39 -11.99
CA ALA A 285 -6.21 -1.95 -11.12
C ALA A 285 -5.21 -3.05 -10.71
N PRO A 286 -5.62 -4.17 -10.09
CA PRO A 286 -4.68 -5.22 -9.69
C PRO A 286 -3.93 -5.82 -10.88
N VAL A 287 -4.62 -6.09 -11.99
CA VAL A 287 -4.02 -6.73 -13.17
C VAL A 287 -2.98 -5.81 -13.81
N GLN A 288 -3.32 -4.54 -13.99
CA GLN A 288 -2.43 -3.55 -14.60
C GLN A 288 -1.25 -3.21 -13.68
N ALA A 289 -1.45 -3.12 -12.37
CA ALA A 289 -0.39 -2.90 -11.40
C ALA A 289 0.71 -3.97 -11.46
N TRP A 290 0.33 -5.25 -11.47
CA TRP A 290 1.28 -6.35 -11.60
C TRP A 290 1.94 -6.39 -12.99
N ALA A 291 1.15 -6.23 -14.06
CA ALA A 291 1.67 -6.22 -15.42
C ALA A 291 2.69 -5.10 -15.65
N TRP A 292 2.43 -3.90 -15.11
CA TRP A 292 3.35 -2.77 -15.19
C TRP A 292 4.67 -3.06 -14.46
N ASN A 293 4.61 -3.56 -13.23
CA ASN A 293 5.82 -3.88 -12.44
C ASN A 293 6.66 -5.01 -13.08
N VAL A 294 6.04 -5.97 -13.76
CA VAL A 294 6.75 -7.01 -14.53
C VAL A 294 7.43 -6.40 -15.76
N ARG A 295 6.77 -5.50 -16.48
CA ARG A 295 7.34 -4.82 -17.65
C ARG A 295 8.49 -3.88 -17.28
N HIS A 296 8.38 -3.19 -16.15
CA HIS A 296 9.39 -2.25 -15.64
C HIS A 296 10.34 -2.91 -14.63
N PHE A 297 10.50 -4.24 -14.71
CA PHE A 297 11.41 -4.97 -13.83
C PHE A 297 12.87 -4.51 -13.98
N GLY A 298 13.24 -4.00 -15.17
CA GLY A 298 14.56 -3.43 -15.44
C GLY A 298 14.91 -2.25 -14.54
N GLU A 299 13.96 -1.38 -14.23
CA GLU A 299 14.11 -0.21 -13.34
C GLU A 299 13.90 -0.60 -11.87
N LEU A 300 12.98 -1.52 -11.59
CA LEU A 300 12.72 -2.00 -10.23
C LEU A 300 13.92 -2.75 -9.62
N ARG A 301 14.66 -3.52 -10.44
CA ARG A 301 15.80 -4.31 -9.98
C ARG A 301 16.95 -3.49 -9.37
N PRO A 302 17.48 -2.43 -10.01
CA PRO A 302 18.50 -1.58 -9.41
C PRO A 302 17.96 -0.84 -8.17
N ALA A 303 16.73 -0.32 -8.21
CA ALA A 303 16.10 0.33 -7.06
C ALA A 303 16.00 -0.62 -5.86
N ARG A 304 15.57 -1.86 -6.08
CA ARG A 304 15.56 -2.92 -5.05
C ARG A 304 16.96 -3.22 -4.53
N ARG A 305 17.95 -3.36 -5.43
CA ARG A 305 19.34 -3.66 -5.02
C ARG A 305 19.91 -2.58 -4.11
N ALA A 306 19.66 -1.30 -4.42
CA ALA A 306 20.09 -0.19 -3.58
C ALA A 306 19.50 -0.31 -2.16
N VAL A 307 18.19 -0.53 -2.04
CA VAL A 307 17.52 -0.72 -0.74
C VAL A 307 18.05 -1.93 0.01
N GLN A 308 18.23 -3.08 -0.67
CA GLN A 308 18.73 -4.28 -0.01
C GLN A 308 20.21 -4.17 0.40
N HIS A 309 21.01 -3.35 -0.30
CA HIS A 309 22.41 -3.12 0.07
C HIS A 309 22.54 -2.18 1.28
N ALA A 310 21.67 -1.17 1.36
CA ALA A 310 21.63 -0.24 2.48
C ALA A 310 20.90 -0.79 3.72
N ARG A 311 20.23 -1.95 3.62
CA ARG A 311 19.42 -2.52 4.69
C ARG A 311 20.24 -2.82 5.95
N LEU A 312 19.87 -2.17 7.05
CA LEU A 312 20.42 -2.41 8.39
C LEU A 312 19.43 -3.13 9.32
N VAL A 313 18.13 -2.96 9.07
CA VAL A 313 17.07 -3.48 9.94
C VAL A 313 16.33 -4.66 9.28
N PRO A 314 16.04 -5.75 10.01
CA PRO A 314 15.25 -6.86 9.50
C PRO A 314 13.78 -6.47 9.33
N ASP A 315 13.08 -7.14 8.41
CA ASP A 315 11.65 -6.86 8.18
C ASP A 315 10.78 -7.09 9.41
N SER A 316 11.20 -7.91 10.39
CA SER A 316 10.47 -8.10 11.64
C SER A 316 10.30 -6.80 12.43
N ASP A 317 11.31 -5.93 12.40
CA ASP A 317 11.28 -4.67 13.15
C ASP A 317 10.55 -3.57 12.40
N VAL A 318 10.77 -3.45 11.08
CA VAL A 318 9.99 -2.55 10.20
C VAL A 318 8.49 -2.85 10.30
N ARG A 319 8.13 -4.13 10.44
CA ARG A 319 6.73 -4.57 10.54
C ARG A 319 6.09 -4.30 11.90
N ARG A 320 6.83 -3.89 12.94
CA ARG A 320 6.23 -3.52 14.23
C ARG A 320 5.34 -2.28 14.13
N LEU A 321 5.69 -1.38 13.22
CA LEU A 321 4.90 -0.19 12.89
C LEU A 321 3.84 -0.47 11.81
N GLN A 322 3.72 -1.72 11.33
CA GLN A 322 2.65 -2.09 10.41
C GLN A 322 1.42 -2.58 11.16
N VAL A 323 0.23 -2.18 10.70
CA VAL A 323 -1.02 -2.67 11.26
C VAL A 323 -1.23 -4.16 10.93
N SER A 324 -1.55 -4.95 11.97
CA SER A 324 -1.84 -6.37 11.83
C SER A 324 -3.25 -6.57 11.27
N GLY A 325 -3.36 -6.86 9.98
CA GLY A 325 -4.62 -7.32 9.40
C GLY A 325 -4.82 -6.94 7.95
N THR A 326 -5.73 -7.66 7.29
CA THR A 326 -6.36 -7.24 6.04
C THR A 326 -7.33 -6.09 6.32
N ALA A 327 -6.81 -4.95 6.80
CA ALA A 327 -7.54 -3.71 7.04
C ALA A 327 -8.07 -3.05 5.74
N ARG A 328 -7.98 -3.76 4.61
CA ARG A 328 -8.70 -3.45 3.36
C ARG A 328 -10.22 -3.38 3.50
N ARG A 329 -10.82 -3.96 4.55
CA ARG A 329 -12.29 -3.88 4.73
C ARG A 329 -12.76 -2.48 5.15
N ALA A 330 -11.91 -1.66 5.78
CA ALA A 330 -12.26 -0.27 6.12
C ALA A 330 -12.15 0.64 4.90
N ALA A 331 -11.05 0.58 4.13
CA ALA A 331 -10.87 1.44 2.94
C ALA A 331 -11.88 1.21 1.80
N ALA A 332 -12.38 -0.02 1.62
CA ALA A 332 -13.48 -0.27 0.67
C ALA A 332 -14.83 0.25 1.19
N GLY A 333 -14.99 0.37 2.52
CA GLY A 333 -16.15 0.96 3.17
C GLY A 333 -16.10 2.49 3.18
N ASP A 334 -14.95 3.10 3.46
CA ASP A 334 -14.82 4.56 3.63
C ASP A 334 -14.91 5.34 2.31
N LEU A 335 -14.52 4.72 1.19
CA LEU A 335 -14.81 5.25 -0.15
C LEU A 335 -16.29 5.12 -0.53
N GLU A 336 -17.03 4.12 -0.02
CA GLU A 336 -18.48 3.99 -0.23
C GLU A 336 -19.32 4.78 0.82
N LEU A 337 -18.77 5.10 1.98
CA LEU A 337 -19.44 5.81 3.08
C LEU A 337 -19.40 7.33 2.89
N GLY A 338 -18.28 7.88 2.39
CA GLY A 338 -18.18 9.32 2.07
C GLY A 338 -19.13 9.76 0.93
N GLU A 339 -19.31 8.93 -0.10
CA GLU A 339 -20.30 9.17 -1.16
C GLU A 339 -21.74 9.04 -0.66
N ARG A 340 -21.97 8.25 0.39
CA ARG A 340 -23.30 8.04 0.99
C ARG A 340 -23.69 9.13 1.98
N GLU A 341 -22.77 9.70 2.76
CA GLU A 341 -23.12 10.78 3.70
C GLU A 341 -23.65 12.04 2.99
N GLY A 342 -23.12 12.37 1.80
CA GLY A 342 -23.66 13.44 0.95
C GLY A 342 -25.08 13.15 0.42
N ALA A 343 -25.42 11.87 0.22
CA ALA A 343 -26.73 11.44 -0.27
C ALA A 343 -27.75 11.17 0.86
N LEU A 344 -27.29 10.87 2.08
CA LEU A 344 -28.11 10.47 3.23
C LEU A 344 -28.84 11.63 3.93
N THR A 345 -28.53 12.89 3.58
CA THR A 345 -29.36 14.04 3.98
C THR A 345 -30.72 14.09 3.27
N ARG A 346 -31.01 13.18 2.32
CA ARG A 346 -32.33 12.99 1.72
C ARG A 346 -32.78 11.52 1.72
N GLY A 347 -33.53 11.13 2.74
CA GLY A 347 -34.50 10.01 2.63
C GLY A 347 -34.39 8.91 3.70
N GLY A 348 -35.03 9.12 4.85
CA GLY A 348 -35.11 8.15 5.96
C GLY A 348 -35.98 6.90 5.72
N ARG A 349 -36.16 6.45 4.46
CA ARG A 349 -36.88 5.21 4.13
C ARG A 349 -36.03 4.13 3.44
N THR A 350 -34.80 4.45 3.04
CA THR A 350 -33.92 3.55 2.25
C THR A 350 -32.98 2.69 3.10
N VAL A 351 -32.90 2.91 4.41
CA VAL A 351 -31.96 2.21 5.31
C VAL A 351 -32.34 0.74 5.48
N ALA A 352 -33.63 0.39 5.50
CA ALA A 352 -34.09 -0.99 5.61
C ALA A 352 -33.76 -1.83 4.36
N ASP A 353 -33.78 -1.22 3.17
CA ASP A 353 -33.40 -1.88 1.91
C ASP A 353 -31.87 -2.00 1.75
N ALA A 354 -31.09 -1.08 2.34
CA ALA A 354 -29.63 -1.16 2.28
C ALA A 354 -29.05 -2.33 3.10
N PHE A 355 -29.68 -2.69 4.22
CA PHE A 355 -29.29 -3.84 5.06
C PHE A 355 -29.65 -5.19 4.40
N SER A 356 -30.75 -5.27 3.65
CA SER A 356 -31.12 -6.50 2.94
C SER A 356 -30.20 -6.78 1.74
N VAL A 357 -29.74 -5.74 1.05
CA VAL A 357 -28.80 -5.84 -0.09
C VAL A 357 -27.38 -6.23 0.35
N THR A 358 -26.91 -5.75 1.50
CA THR A 358 -25.57 -6.11 2.02
C THR A 358 -25.49 -7.55 2.51
N ALA A 359 -26.53 -8.06 3.19
CA ALA A 359 -26.63 -9.46 3.57
C ALA A 359 -26.76 -10.39 2.35
N ALA A 360 -27.55 -9.99 1.34
CA ALA A 360 -27.65 -10.73 0.08
C ALA A 360 -26.32 -10.77 -0.68
N ARG A 361 -25.57 -9.65 -0.71
CA ARG A 361 -24.26 -9.55 -1.37
C ARG A 361 -23.20 -10.42 -0.67
N GLN A 362 -23.22 -10.49 0.67
CA GLN A 362 -22.37 -11.41 1.44
C GLN A 362 -22.73 -12.88 1.18
N ALA A 363 -24.02 -13.21 1.11
CA ALA A 363 -24.47 -14.56 0.78
C ALA A 363 -24.04 -14.98 -0.63
N VAL A 364 -24.16 -14.09 -1.63
CA VAL A 364 -23.71 -14.35 -3.00
C VAL A 364 -22.20 -14.59 -3.06
N ILE A 365 -21.39 -13.85 -2.29
CA ILE A 365 -19.93 -14.06 -2.22
C ILE A 365 -19.59 -15.44 -1.62
N VAL A 366 -20.27 -15.83 -0.55
CA VAL A 366 -20.10 -17.16 0.07
C VAL A 366 -20.47 -18.26 -0.93
N TRP A 367 -21.62 -18.13 -1.59
CA TRP A 367 -22.08 -19.11 -2.58
C TRP A 367 -21.19 -19.16 -3.82
N ALA A 368 -20.70 -18.03 -4.33
CA ALA A 368 -19.76 -17.99 -5.45
C ALA A 368 -18.42 -18.64 -5.10
N THR A 369 -17.94 -18.45 -3.86
CA THR A 369 -16.71 -19.09 -3.38
C THR A 369 -16.88 -20.60 -3.24
N ILE A 370 -18.03 -21.06 -2.72
CA ILE A 370 -18.39 -22.48 -2.65
C ILE A 370 -18.49 -23.07 -4.06
N ALA A 371 -19.14 -22.37 -5.00
CA ALA A 371 -19.28 -22.82 -6.39
C ALA A 371 -17.91 -22.91 -7.09
N LEU A 372 -17.01 -21.95 -6.88
CA LEU A 372 -15.66 -21.98 -7.44
C LEU A 372 -14.84 -23.14 -6.86
N LEU A 373 -14.91 -23.36 -5.53
CA LEU A 373 -14.26 -24.50 -4.89
C LEU A 373 -14.82 -25.83 -5.41
N LEU A 374 -16.14 -25.90 -5.64
CA LEU A 374 -16.78 -27.07 -6.24
C LEU A 374 -16.28 -27.29 -7.66
N VAL A 375 -16.28 -26.28 -8.54
CA VAL A 375 -15.81 -26.40 -9.94
C VAL A 375 -14.34 -26.79 -10.01
N VAL A 376 -13.49 -26.21 -9.16
CA VAL A 376 -12.06 -26.54 -9.10
C VAL A 376 -11.84 -27.92 -8.50
N GLY A 377 -12.57 -28.29 -7.45
CA GLY A 377 -12.50 -29.62 -6.83
C GLY A 377 -13.06 -30.72 -7.74
N SER A 378 -14.07 -30.38 -8.55
CA SER A 378 -14.74 -31.26 -9.49
C SER A 378 -14.22 -31.14 -10.91
N ARG A 379 -13.08 -30.45 -11.13
CA ARG A 379 -12.46 -30.28 -12.45
C ARG A 379 -12.16 -31.61 -13.14
N HIS A 380 -11.95 -32.67 -12.35
CA HIS A 380 -11.74 -34.03 -12.84
C HIS A 380 -13.03 -34.68 -13.42
N LEU A 381 -14.22 -34.16 -13.10
CA LEU A 381 -15.48 -34.54 -13.76
C LEU A 381 -15.60 -33.92 -15.16
N PHE A 382 -14.97 -32.77 -15.39
CA PHE A 382 -15.07 -32.05 -16.66
C PHE A 382 -13.91 -32.35 -17.62
N ALA A 383 -12.73 -32.67 -17.08
CA ALA A 383 -11.51 -32.91 -17.86
C ALA A 383 -11.02 -34.38 -17.81
N GLY A 384 -11.64 -35.25 -17.01
CA GLY A 384 -11.29 -36.66 -16.91
C GLY A 384 -12.19 -37.54 -17.77
N THR A 385 -11.62 -38.57 -18.39
CA THR A 385 -12.38 -39.75 -18.82
C THR A 385 -12.91 -40.43 -17.56
N PHE A 386 -14.22 -40.41 -17.36
CA PHE A 386 -14.86 -41.14 -16.26
C PHE A 386 -14.49 -42.63 -16.36
N PRO A 387 -13.94 -43.27 -15.31
CA PRO A 387 -14.17 -44.69 -15.12
C PRO A 387 -15.68 -44.84 -14.95
N SER A 388 -16.30 -45.69 -15.76
CA SER A 388 -17.74 -45.98 -15.70
C SER A 388 -18.13 -46.40 -14.29
N VAL A 389 -18.84 -45.52 -13.59
CA VAL A 389 -19.45 -45.81 -12.28
C VAL A 389 -20.46 -46.93 -12.50
N GLY A 390 -20.22 -48.09 -11.90
CA GLY A 390 -21.10 -49.27 -12.00
C GLY A 390 -20.45 -50.53 -12.58
N GLN A 391 -19.19 -50.50 -13.03
CA GLN A 391 -18.44 -51.74 -13.21
C GLN A 391 -17.92 -52.22 -11.84
N LEU A 392 -18.23 -53.48 -11.51
CA LEU A 392 -17.49 -54.21 -10.48
C LEU A 392 -16.00 -54.02 -10.76
N ALA A 393 -15.22 -53.69 -9.73
CA ALA A 393 -13.77 -53.63 -9.85
C ALA A 393 -13.30 -54.88 -10.60
N ALA A 394 -12.49 -54.69 -11.66
CA ALA A 394 -12.05 -55.79 -12.50
C ALA A 394 -11.53 -56.92 -11.61
N PHE A 395 -12.16 -58.09 -11.69
CA PHE A 395 -11.80 -59.19 -10.84
C PHE A 395 -10.32 -59.53 -11.08
N PRO A 396 -9.49 -59.67 -10.03
CA PRO A 396 -8.08 -59.91 -10.23
C PRO A 396 -7.89 -61.21 -11.02
N GLN A 397 -7.35 -61.11 -12.22
CA GLN A 397 -7.19 -62.25 -13.13
C GLN A 397 -6.20 -63.31 -12.62
N ARG A 398 -5.53 -63.07 -11.48
CA ARG A 398 -4.54 -63.96 -10.89
C ARG A 398 -4.89 -64.28 -9.45
N ALA A 399 -5.01 -65.58 -9.17
CA ALA A 399 -5.29 -66.13 -7.84
C ALA A 399 -4.30 -65.63 -6.77
N THR A 400 -3.02 -65.51 -7.13
CA THR A 400 -1.94 -65.04 -6.24
C THR A 400 -2.11 -63.60 -5.79
N VAL A 401 -2.61 -62.71 -6.67
CA VAL A 401 -2.87 -61.30 -6.33
C VAL A 401 -4.04 -61.19 -5.36
N THR A 402 -5.08 -62.02 -5.55
CA THR A 402 -6.24 -62.08 -4.65
C THR A 402 -5.83 -62.57 -3.25
N LEU A 403 -4.97 -63.60 -3.19
CA LEU A 403 -4.46 -64.13 -1.93
C LEU A 403 -3.54 -63.12 -1.22
N HIS A 404 -2.67 -62.44 -1.96
CA HIS A 404 -1.82 -61.38 -1.42
C HIS A 404 -2.65 -60.25 -0.84
N ASN A 405 -3.73 -59.82 -1.52
CA ASN A 405 -4.62 -58.78 -1.03
C ASN A 405 -5.51 -59.23 0.15
N PHE A 406 -5.72 -60.54 0.33
CA PHE A 406 -6.35 -61.08 1.53
C PHE A 406 -5.42 -60.94 2.75
N VAL A 407 -4.14 -61.25 2.59
CA VAL A 407 -3.13 -61.22 3.67
C VAL A 407 -2.57 -59.81 3.90
N ALA A 408 -2.63 -58.92 2.91
CA ALA A 408 -2.15 -57.55 3.01
C ALA A 408 -2.97 -56.77 4.06
N GLY A 409 -2.26 -56.11 4.98
CA GLY A 409 -2.86 -55.34 6.08
C GLY A 409 -3.53 -54.02 5.63
N LEU A 410 -3.32 -53.57 4.40
CA LEU A 410 -3.90 -52.35 3.86
C LEU A 410 -4.63 -52.65 2.54
N ARG A 411 -5.92 -52.31 2.46
CA ARG A 411 -6.71 -52.46 1.22
C ARG A 411 -6.93 -51.10 0.56
N ILE A 412 -6.65 -51.02 -0.73
CA ILE A 412 -6.92 -49.84 -1.59
C ILE A 412 -8.34 -49.95 -2.19
N THR A 413 -9.33 -50.18 -1.35
CA THR A 413 -10.75 -50.05 -1.75
C THR A 413 -11.27 -48.71 -1.25
N GLY A 414 -11.70 -47.83 -2.16
CA GLY A 414 -12.06 -46.45 -1.81
C GLY A 414 -10.85 -45.63 -1.36
N LEU A 415 -10.92 -45.01 -0.19
CA LEU A 415 -9.86 -44.15 0.38
C LEU A 415 -8.79 -44.92 1.19
N GLY A 416 -8.87 -46.25 1.25
CA GLY A 416 -8.00 -47.09 2.06
C GLY A 416 -8.70 -47.57 3.35
N THR A 417 -8.58 -48.85 3.67
CA THR A 417 -9.05 -49.40 4.95
C THR A 417 -8.08 -50.46 5.48
N ASP A 418 -7.93 -50.44 6.80
CA ASP A 418 -7.14 -51.28 7.68
C ASP A 418 -8.01 -52.33 8.42
N ALA A 419 -9.27 -52.50 7.99
CA ALA A 419 -10.16 -53.54 8.49
C ALA A 419 -9.75 -54.95 8.00
N PRO A 420 -9.97 -56.00 8.82
CA PRO A 420 -9.67 -57.38 8.45
C PRO A 420 -10.42 -57.79 7.17
N ALA A 421 -9.77 -58.65 6.40
CA ALA A 421 -10.31 -59.14 5.15
C ALA A 421 -11.67 -59.81 5.32
N PRO A 422 -12.66 -59.50 4.45
CA PRO A 422 -13.74 -60.45 4.22
C PRO A 422 -13.13 -61.81 3.83
N THR A 423 -13.78 -62.90 4.23
CA THR A 423 -13.30 -64.27 3.93
C THR A 423 -13.42 -64.63 2.45
N ALA A 424 -14.31 -63.96 1.72
CA ALA A 424 -14.61 -64.26 0.31
C ALA A 424 -13.39 -64.15 -0.64
N PRO A 425 -12.57 -63.07 -0.63
CA PRO A 425 -11.33 -63.02 -1.41
C PRO A 425 -10.33 -64.14 -1.09
N GLY A 426 -10.24 -64.58 0.17
CA GLY A 426 -9.37 -65.69 0.57
C GLY A 426 -9.84 -67.02 -0.05
N LEU A 427 -11.14 -67.30 0.02
CA LEU A 427 -11.74 -68.49 -0.59
C LEU A 427 -11.63 -68.48 -2.12
N LEU A 428 -11.83 -67.32 -2.76
CA LEU A 428 -11.70 -67.17 -4.20
C LEU A 428 -10.25 -67.30 -4.67
N GLY A 429 -9.29 -66.73 -3.94
CA GLY A 429 -7.85 -66.90 -4.23
C GLY A 429 -7.40 -68.36 -4.10
N LEU A 430 -7.87 -69.07 -3.08
CA LEU A 430 -7.61 -70.51 -2.92
C LEU A 430 -8.28 -71.34 -4.03
N GLY A 431 -9.53 -71.04 -4.37
CA GLY A 431 -10.23 -71.69 -5.49
C GLY A 431 -9.52 -71.50 -6.82
N GLY A 432 -9.02 -70.30 -7.10
CA GLY A 432 -8.21 -70.01 -8.28
C GLY A 432 -6.89 -70.76 -8.33
N LEU A 433 -6.23 -71.01 -7.20
CA LEU A 433 -5.02 -71.84 -7.13
C LEU A 433 -5.32 -73.30 -7.46
N VAL A 434 -6.43 -73.83 -6.94
CA VAL A 434 -6.91 -75.19 -7.24
C VAL A 434 -7.28 -75.36 -8.71
N LEU A 435 -7.82 -74.32 -9.34
CA LEU A 435 -8.18 -74.29 -10.76
C LEU A 435 -7.03 -73.81 -11.69
N ALA A 436 -5.78 -73.96 -11.27
CA ALA A 436 -4.58 -73.61 -12.04
C ALA A 436 -4.55 -72.16 -12.58
N GLY A 437 -5.13 -71.22 -11.84
CA GLY A 437 -5.15 -69.79 -12.17
C GLY A 437 -6.37 -69.33 -12.95
N ALA A 438 -7.34 -70.19 -13.26
CA ALA A 438 -8.59 -69.79 -13.90
C ALA A 438 -9.49 -69.05 -12.90
N MET A 439 -9.52 -67.72 -13.01
CA MET A 439 -10.26 -66.81 -12.12
C MET A 439 -11.28 -65.95 -12.87
N GLY A 440 -11.73 -66.40 -14.05
CA GLY A 440 -12.79 -65.74 -14.83
C GLY A 440 -14.17 -66.32 -14.51
N LEU A 441 -15.19 -65.46 -14.52
CA LEU A 441 -16.55 -65.88 -14.87
C LEU A 441 -16.68 -65.96 -16.40
#